data_AF-A0A9Q3FH50-F1
#
_entry.id   AF-A0A9Q3FH50-F1
#
_cell.length_a   1.000
_cell.length_b   1.000
_cell.length_c   1.000
_cell.angle_alpha   90.00
_cell.angle_beta   90.00
_cell.angle_gamma   90.00
#
_symmetry.space_group_name_H-M   'P 1'
#
loop_
_entity.id
_entity.type
_entity.pdbx_description
1 polymer ?
#
loop_
_entity_poly.entity_id
_entity_poly.type
_entity_poly.pdbx_seq_one_letter_code
_entity_poly.pdbx_strand_id
1 'polypeptide(L)'
;MSSKVLTRRQAHWAELFSEFYFTITYRPGRLATLPDALSRRDYVYPERGVDFISKNPQNFHQVIKQDGIQESRLFSIKVEVFSDLVDKIQKEVWQDKDYKEILKQLARGESVSDYSLEPQAKLLLFKDRVVIPRNEELQLNILQKRHDSPLAGHPGQEKTLKLIKRDFYWAGMNQFIKDYVSSCQQCSRNKNIHHKKFGLLKPLQIPSGPWNSLSMDFITQLPLSNNFDSLLVVVDRFSKMAIFIPAYGTIIALDSPQIFISHVFSKHGLPVSIISDRGSLFVSSFWTQLCQQLKISRDLSTSFHPETDGQTERVNQILEQYLWMYVSYHQDDWYTCCPLAEFAYNNAEHLLKKQSPFFTIYGRNPNFDSIHISQESPAEKVSTKLQSVQQVVK
;
A
#
# COMPACT_ATOMS: atom_id res chain seq x y z
N MET A 1 -28.87 -40.94 25.44
CA MET A 1 -27.92 -39.81 25.56
C MET A 1 -26.66 -40.35 26.21
N SER A 2 -25.54 -40.40 25.48
CA SER A 2 -24.26 -40.83 26.06
C SER A 2 -23.74 -39.70 26.95
N SER A 3 -23.67 -39.93 28.26
CA SER A 3 -23.05 -38.98 29.18
C SER A 3 -21.55 -38.94 28.89
N LYS A 4 -21.08 -37.87 28.24
CA LYS A 4 -19.64 -37.66 28.04
C LYS A 4 -18.98 -37.46 29.39
N VAL A 5 -18.13 -38.40 29.79
CA VAL A 5 -17.34 -38.33 31.01
C VAL A 5 -16.25 -37.27 30.82
N LEU A 6 -16.23 -36.27 31.69
CA LEU A 6 -15.19 -35.24 31.68
C LEU A 6 -13.83 -35.88 32.00
N THR A 7 -12.79 -35.48 31.26
CA THR A 7 -11.41 -35.84 31.63
C THR A 7 -11.06 -35.22 32.98
N ARG A 8 -10.11 -35.79 33.74
CA ARG A 8 -9.68 -35.25 35.04
C ARG A 8 -9.32 -33.77 35.00
N ARG A 9 -8.66 -33.34 33.92
CA ARG A 9 -8.31 -31.92 33.71
C ARG A 9 -9.56 -31.07 33.50
N GLN A 10 -10.53 -31.53 32.72
CA GLN A 10 -11.80 -30.81 32.51
C GLN A 10 -12.66 -30.77 33.78
N ALA A 11 -12.70 -31.85 34.55
CA ALA A 11 -13.41 -31.89 35.83
C ALA A 11 -12.83 -30.90 36.84
N HIS A 12 -11.50 -30.83 36.94
CA HIS A 12 -10.81 -29.87 37.83
C HIS A 12 -11.08 -28.41 37.45
N TRP A 13 -11.06 -28.09 36.16
CA TRP A 13 -11.43 -26.74 35.70
C TRP A 13 -12.92 -26.46 35.87
N ALA A 14 -13.80 -27.45 35.68
CA ALA A 14 -15.24 -27.28 35.90
C ALA A 14 -15.56 -27.03 37.37
N GLU A 15 -14.88 -27.71 38.29
CA GLU A 15 -14.98 -27.50 39.73
C GLU A 15 -14.53 -26.07 40.10
N LEU A 16 -13.34 -25.67 39.65
CA LEU A 16 -12.84 -24.30 39.87
C LEU A 16 -13.80 -23.24 39.32
N PHE A 17 -14.31 -23.42 38.10
CA PHE A 17 -15.22 -22.45 37.49
C PHE A 17 -16.60 -22.45 38.15
N SER A 18 -17.04 -23.54 38.77
CA SER A 18 -18.32 -23.59 39.49
C SER A 18 -18.37 -22.70 40.72
N GLU A 19 -17.22 -22.29 41.25
CA GLU A 19 -17.10 -21.35 42.38
C GLU A 19 -17.39 -19.89 41.97
N PHE A 20 -17.47 -19.60 40.67
CA PHE A 20 -17.70 -18.26 40.14
C PHE A 20 -19.07 -18.13 39.49
N TYR A 21 -19.76 -17.02 39.75
CA TYR A 21 -20.98 -16.64 39.02
C TYR A 21 -20.60 -15.86 37.76
N PHE A 22 -20.67 -16.51 36.60
CA PHE A 22 -20.41 -15.83 35.33
C PHE A 22 -21.65 -15.09 34.83
N THR A 23 -21.46 -13.83 34.44
CA THR A 23 -22.44 -13.08 33.66
C THR A 23 -21.89 -12.89 32.25
N ILE A 24 -22.53 -13.48 31.25
CA ILE A 24 -22.14 -13.29 29.84
C ILE A 24 -22.80 -12.01 29.34
N THR A 25 -22.01 -10.95 29.17
CA THR A 25 -22.50 -9.67 28.65
C THR A 25 -21.95 -9.38 27.26
N TYR A 26 -22.83 -8.98 26.34
CA TYR A 26 -22.42 -8.48 25.02
C TYR A 26 -21.59 -7.19 25.18
N ARG A 27 -20.39 -7.17 24.57
CA ARG A 27 -19.53 -5.98 24.55
C ARG A 27 -19.43 -5.44 23.11
N PRO A 28 -19.88 -4.20 22.85
CA PRO A 28 -19.76 -3.59 21.53
C PRO A 28 -18.31 -3.53 21.07
N GLY A 29 -18.05 -3.87 19.80
CA GLY A 29 -16.69 -4.06 19.25
C GLY A 29 -15.73 -2.87 19.44
N ARG A 30 -16.25 -1.64 19.48
CA ARG A 30 -15.46 -0.41 19.77
C ARG A 30 -14.77 -0.42 21.14
N LEU A 31 -15.26 -1.22 22.09
CA LEU A 31 -14.70 -1.35 23.43
C LEU A 31 -13.82 -2.59 23.58
N ALA A 32 -13.70 -3.44 22.55
CA ALA A 32 -12.90 -4.67 22.55
C ALA A 32 -11.52 -4.41 21.92
N THR A 33 -10.75 -3.50 22.53
CA THR A 33 -9.43 -3.05 22.03
C THR A 33 -8.30 -4.06 22.27
N LEU A 34 -8.52 -5.07 23.12
CA LEU A 34 -7.61 -6.18 23.37
C LEU A 34 -8.23 -7.47 22.82
N PRO A 35 -7.54 -8.19 21.91
CA PRO A 35 -8.00 -9.50 21.44
C PRO A 35 -8.13 -10.48 22.61
N ASP A 36 -9.26 -11.18 22.68
CA ASP A 36 -9.52 -12.20 23.68
C ASP A 36 -8.68 -13.48 23.40
N ALA A 37 -8.02 -14.01 24.43
CA ALA A 37 -7.21 -15.23 24.37
C ALA A 37 -8.02 -16.49 24.01
N LEU A 38 -9.32 -16.52 24.33
CA LEU A 38 -10.24 -17.61 23.98
C LEU A 38 -10.51 -17.66 22.47
N SER A 39 -10.41 -16.51 21.79
CA SER A 39 -10.55 -16.45 20.34
C SER A 39 -9.35 -17.06 19.62
N ARG A 40 -8.20 -17.27 20.27
CA ARG A 40 -6.93 -17.74 19.67
C ARG A 40 -6.52 -19.16 20.08
N ARG A 41 -7.45 -20.02 20.49
CA ARG A 41 -7.13 -21.39 20.92
C ARG A 41 -6.73 -22.27 19.73
N ASP A 42 -5.54 -22.87 19.79
CA ASP A 42 -4.91 -23.63 18.69
C ASP A 42 -5.77 -24.76 18.08
N TYR A 43 -6.69 -25.34 18.86
CA TYR A 43 -7.61 -26.37 18.36
C TYR A 43 -8.75 -25.81 17.49
N VAL A 44 -8.96 -24.50 17.49
CA VAL A 44 -9.97 -23.80 16.66
C VAL A 44 -9.41 -23.50 15.25
N TYR A 45 -8.09 -23.51 15.08
CA TYR A 45 -7.41 -23.10 13.85
C TYR A 45 -6.80 -24.30 13.13
N PRO A 46 -6.94 -24.43 11.79
CA PRO A 46 -6.39 -25.54 11.04
C PRO A 46 -4.87 -25.53 11.03
N GLU A 47 -4.30 -26.72 10.88
CA GLU A 47 -2.88 -26.89 10.61
C GLU A 47 -2.58 -26.52 9.15
N ARG A 48 -1.30 -26.29 8.85
CA ARG A 48 -0.84 -25.78 7.56
C ARG A 48 -1.35 -26.69 6.42
N GLY A 49 -2.07 -26.12 5.45
CA GLY A 49 -2.64 -26.85 4.30
C GLY A 49 -4.00 -27.51 4.55
N VAL A 50 -4.65 -27.27 5.69
CA VAL A 50 -5.99 -27.78 6.00
C VAL A 50 -7.00 -26.62 6.03
N ASP A 51 -8.17 -26.82 5.44
CA ASP A 51 -9.20 -25.78 5.43
C ASP A 51 -9.85 -25.59 6.80
N PHE A 52 -10.09 -24.32 7.16
CA PHE A 52 -10.79 -23.94 8.38
C PHE A 52 -12.17 -24.61 8.53
N ILE A 53 -12.87 -24.79 7.41
CA ILE A 53 -14.21 -25.40 7.33
C ILE A 53 -14.16 -26.87 7.82
N SER A 54 -13.10 -27.58 7.48
CA SER A 54 -12.94 -29.00 7.85
C SER A 54 -12.73 -29.19 9.36
N LYS A 55 -12.08 -28.23 10.04
CA LYS A 55 -11.75 -28.33 11.47
C LYS A 55 -12.85 -27.82 12.39
N ASN A 56 -13.70 -26.87 11.94
CA ASN A 56 -14.81 -26.33 12.73
C ASN A 56 -16.12 -26.16 11.93
N PRO A 57 -16.74 -27.26 11.48
CA PRO A 57 -17.94 -27.22 10.62
C PRO A 57 -19.16 -26.61 11.31
N GLN A 58 -19.23 -26.61 12.65
CA GLN A 58 -20.38 -26.11 13.41
C GLN A 58 -20.33 -24.58 13.67
N ASN A 59 -19.14 -23.98 13.66
CA ASN A 59 -18.96 -22.54 13.91
C ASN A 59 -19.13 -21.68 12.65
N PHE A 60 -19.24 -22.30 11.48
CA PHE A 60 -19.52 -21.64 10.21
C PHE A 60 -20.98 -21.87 9.81
N HIS A 61 -21.87 -20.97 10.23
CA HIS A 61 -23.08 -20.73 9.46
C HIS A 61 -22.68 -19.70 8.40
N GLN A 62 -22.61 -20.13 7.15
CA GLN A 62 -22.20 -19.29 6.03
C GLN A 62 -23.29 -18.24 5.75
N VAL A 63 -23.21 -17.09 6.41
CA VAL A 63 -24.16 -15.97 6.22
C VAL A 63 -23.94 -15.26 4.86
N ILE A 64 -22.76 -15.44 4.25
CA ILE A 64 -22.40 -14.86 2.96
C ILE A 64 -21.68 -15.92 2.11
N LYS A 65 -22.19 -16.18 0.90
CA LYS A 65 -21.58 -17.12 -0.06
C LYS A 65 -20.18 -16.62 -0.44
N GLN A 66 -19.17 -17.45 -0.19
CA GLN A 66 -17.76 -17.15 -0.42
C GLN A 66 -17.35 -17.46 -1.87
N ASP A 67 -17.92 -16.77 -2.86
CA ASP A 67 -17.48 -16.92 -4.25
C ASP A 67 -16.16 -16.15 -4.56
N GLY A 68 -15.31 -15.88 -3.56
CA GLY A 68 -14.20 -14.93 -3.74
C GLY A 68 -12.96 -15.09 -2.85
N ILE A 69 -12.82 -16.16 -2.07
CA ILE A 69 -11.59 -16.39 -1.29
C ILE A 69 -10.82 -17.52 -1.94
N GLN A 70 -10.01 -17.20 -2.95
CA GLN A 70 -9.07 -18.16 -3.54
C GLN A 70 -7.94 -18.47 -2.55
N GLU A 71 -7.78 -19.77 -2.31
CA GLU A 71 -6.71 -20.44 -1.60
C GLU A 71 -5.32 -20.09 -2.14
N SER A 72 -4.32 -20.12 -1.24
CA SER A 72 -2.88 -20.24 -1.54
C SER A 72 -2.34 -19.27 -2.60
N ARG A 73 -2.15 -18.00 -2.22
CA ARG A 73 -1.39 -17.05 -3.04
C ARG A 73 0.11 -17.35 -2.91
N LEU A 74 0.65 -18.18 -3.80
CA LEU A 74 1.93 -17.81 -4.39
C LEU A 74 1.75 -16.38 -4.91
N PHE A 75 2.57 -15.43 -4.46
CA PHE A 75 2.61 -14.05 -4.97
C PHE A 75 3.10 -14.05 -6.43
N SER A 76 2.34 -14.68 -7.33
CA SER A 76 2.40 -14.38 -8.74
C SER A 76 1.97 -12.93 -8.84
N ILE A 77 2.92 -12.04 -9.16
CA ILE A 77 2.61 -10.69 -9.60
C ILE A 77 1.75 -10.85 -10.84
N LYS A 78 0.43 -10.98 -10.66
CA LYS A 78 -0.52 -10.82 -11.75
C LYS A 78 -0.44 -9.34 -12.07
N VAL A 79 0.46 -8.98 -12.98
CA VAL A 79 0.32 -7.73 -13.73
C VAL A 79 -0.97 -7.94 -14.50
N GLU A 80 -2.07 -7.48 -13.92
CA GLU A 80 -3.39 -7.69 -14.49
C GLU A 80 -3.46 -6.87 -15.78
N VAL A 81 -3.34 -7.57 -16.91
CA VAL A 81 -3.41 -6.94 -18.21
C VAL A 81 -4.82 -6.40 -18.39
N PHE A 82 -4.93 -5.09 -18.58
CA PHE A 82 -6.23 -4.42 -18.79
C PHE A 82 -6.78 -4.60 -20.20
N SER A 83 -6.18 -5.44 -21.04
CA SER A 83 -6.63 -5.67 -22.44
C SER A 83 -8.11 -5.96 -22.49
N ASP A 84 -8.59 -6.88 -21.64
CA ASP A 84 -9.98 -7.31 -21.60
C ASP A 84 -10.93 -6.21 -21.13
N LEU A 85 -10.40 -5.22 -20.39
CA LEU A 85 -11.16 -4.08 -19.91
C LEU A 85 -11.24 -2.98 -20.98
N VAL A 86 -10.17 -2.76 -21.74
CA VAL A 86 -10.11 -1.74 -22.80
C VAL A 86 -11.18 -2.01 -23.86
N ASP A 87 -11.30 -3.25 -24.33
CA ASP A 87 -12.30 -3.63 -25.33
C ASP A 87 -13.74 -3.44 -24.82
N LYS A 88 -13.98 -3.76 -23.53
CA LYS A 88 -15.28 -3.56 -22.88
C LYS A 88 -15.60 -2.07 -22.74
N ILE A 89 -14.66 -1.26 -22.23
CA ILE A 89 -14.82 0.19 -22.08
C ILE A 89 -15.14 0.80 -23.44
N GLN A 90 -14.35 0.48 -24.46
CA GLN A 90 -14.57 0.98 -25.81
C GLN A 90 -15.99 0.62 -26.28
N LYS A 91 -16.37 -0.66 -26.25
CA LYS A 91 -17.69 -1.09 -26.72
C LYS A 91 -18.84 -0.36 -26.01
N GLU A 92 -18.74 -0.19 -24.70
CA GLU A 92 -19.80 0.44 -23.90
C GLU A 92 -19.87 1.95 -24.07
N VAL A 93 -18.73 2.66 -24.11
CA VAL A 93 -18.71 4.12 -24.31
C VAL A 93 -19.32 4.50 -25.67
N TRP A 94 -19.10 3.68 -26.70
CA TRP A 94 -19.69 3.89 -28.03
C TRP A 94 -21.20 3.60 -28.09
N GLN A 95 -21.74 2.89 -27.09
CA GLN A 95 -23.17 2.61 -26.95
C GLN A 95 -23.88 3.56 -25.97
N ASP A 96 -23.14 4.22 -25.09
CA ASP A 96 -23.66 5.15 -24.09
C ASP A 96 -24.29 6.38 -24.75
N LYS A 97 -25.53 6.68 -24.36
CA LYS A 97 -26.30 7.80 -24.93
C LYS A 97 -25.65 9.16 -24.64
N ASP A 98 -24.98 9.28 -23.50
CA ASP A 98 -24.40 10.55 -23.05
C ASP A 98 -23.12 10.89 -23.85
N TYR A 99 -22.36 9.88 -24.25
CA TYR A 99 -21.08 10.04 -24.95
C TYR A 99 -21.16 9.85 -26.47
N LYS A 100 -22.23 9.25 -26.99
CA LYS A 100 -22.39 8.95 -28.42
C LYS A 100 -22.33 10.19 -29.32
N GLU A 101 -22.90 11.31 -28.89
CA GLU A 101 -22.86 12.54 -29.68
C GLU A 101 -21.47 13.17 -29.67
N ILE A 102 -20.82 13.18 -28.51
CA ILE A 102 -19.43 13.64 -28.34
C ILE A 102 -18.49 12.82 -29.24
N LEU A 103 -18.63 11.49 -29.25
CA LEU A 103 -17.83 10.61 -30.10
C LEU A 103 -18.02 10.87 -31.59
N LYS A 104 -19.24 11.15 -32.04
CA LYS A 104 -19.52 11.48 -33.45
C LYS A 104 -18.89 12.80 -33.87
N GLN A 105 -18.98 13.82 -33.00
CA GLN A 105 -18.36 15.13 -33.24
C GLN A 105 -16.85 14.99 -33.33
N LEU A 106 -16.22 14.30 -32.37
CA LEU A 106 -14.78 14.02 -32.40
C LEU A 106 -14.36 13.20 -33.63
N ALA A 107 -15.16 12.21 -34.05
CA ALA A 107 -14.90 11.43 -35.27
C ALA A 107 -15.00 12.25 -36.57
N ARG A 108 -15.74 13.36 -36.56
CA ARG A 108 -15.80 14.33 -37.67
C ARG A 108 -14.65 15.35 -37.66
N GLY A 109 -13.76 15.27 -36.66
CA GLY A 109 -12.69 16.24 -36.46
C GLY A 109 -13.14 17.54 -35.80
N GLU A 110 -14.35 17.59 -35.23
CA GLU A 110 -14.82 18.74 -34.46
C GLU A 110 -14.16 18.74 -33.08
N SER A 111 -13.75 19.93 -32.61
CA SER A 111 -13.20 20.07 -31.26
C SER A 111 -14.33 20.15 -30.23
N VAL A 112 -14.38 19.18 -29.32
CA VAL A 112 -15.40 19.09 -28.28
C VAL A 112 -14.78 19.31 -26.90
N SER A 113 -14.69 20.57 -26.46
CA SER A 113 -14.29 20.94 -25.08
C SER A 113 -13.05 20.17 -24.58
N ASP A 114 -13.04 19.80 -23.29
CA ASP A 114 -12.03 19.00 -22.58
C ASP A 114 -11.97 17.51 -23.00
N TYR A 115 -12.70 17.10 -24.05
CA TYR A 115 -12.74 15.72 -24.55
C TYR A 115 -11.81 15.52 -25.76
N SER A 116 -11.18 14.36 -25.81
CA SER A 116 -10.37 13.92 -26.95
C SER A 116 -10.56 12.43 -27.21
N LEU A 117 -10.22 11.98 -28.41
CA LEU A 117 -10.25 10.57 -28.77
C LEU A 117 -8.82 10.07 -28.91
N GLU A 118 -8.48 8.99 -28.20
CA GLU A 118 -7.19 8.35 -28.36
C GLU A 118 -7.16 7.59 -29.71
N PRO A 119 -6.21 7.88 -30.62
CA PRO A 119 -6.28 7.37 -31.99
C PRO A 119 -6.17 5.83 -32.13
N GLN A 120 -5.44 5.17 -31.22
CA GLN A 120 -5.07 3.76 -31.36
C GLN A 120 -6.13 2.83 -30.76
N ALA A 121 -6.43 2.96 -29.47
CA ALA A 121 -7.45 2.16 -28.79
C ALA A 121 -8.87 2.75 -28.92
N LYS A 122 -9.02 3.92 -29.57
CA LYS A 122 -10.32 4.61 -29.78
C LYS A 122 -11.09 4.81 -28.48
N LEU A 123 -10.36 5.11 -27.42
CA LEU A 123 -10.90 5.43 -26.10
C LEU A 123 -11.25 6.91 -26.03
N LEU A 124 -12.39 7.22 -25.42
CA LEU A 124 -12.75 8.59 -25.09
C LEU A 124 -11.93 9.05 -23.88
N LEU A 125 -11.31 10.21 -24.00
CA LEU A 125 -10.55 10.84 -22.94
C LEU A 125 -11.23 12.14 -22.49
N PHE A 126 -11.15 12.44 -21.19
CA PHE A 126 -11.54 13.71 -20.60
C PHE A 126 -10.39 14.28 -19.76
N LYS A 127 -9.74 15.35 -20.25
CA LYS A 127 -8.49 15.87 -19.68
C LYS A 127 -7.42 14.78 -19.53
N ASP A 128 -7.13 14.09 -20.63
CA ASP A 128 -6.14 13.00 -20.72
C ASP A 128 -6.44 11.75 -19.86
N ARG A 129 -7.70 11.56 -19.44
CA ARG A 129 -8.13 10.41 -18.62
C ARG A 129 -9.22 9.62 -19.32
N VAL A 130 -9.11 8.31 -19.29
CA VAL A 130 -10.07 7.39 -19.92
C VAL A 130 -11.45 7.56 -19.28
N VAL A 131 -12.43 7.87 -20.11
CA VAL A 131 -13.82 7.98 -19.69
C VAL A 131 -14.40 6.59 -19.51
N ILE A 132 -14.94 6.34 -18.32
CA ILE A 132 -15.64 5.10 -18.00
C ILE A 132 -17.15 5.37 -18.11
N PRO A 133 -17.90 4.55 -18.86
CA PRO A 133 -19.33 4.74 -19.05
C PRO A 133 -20.07 4.49 -17.74
N ARG A 134 -21.38 4.78 -17.70
CA ARG A 134 -22.20 4.55 -16.51
C ARG A 134 -22.57 3.07 -16.35
N ASN A 135 -21.56 2.22 -16.24
CA ASN A 135 -21.66 0.81 -15.91
C ASN A 135 -20.99 0.54 -14.55
N GLU A 136 -21.80 0.15 -13.57
CA GLU A 136 -21.34 -0.14 -12.22
C GLU A 136 -20.35 -1.32 -12.15
N GLU A 137 -20.48 -2.32 -13.02
CA GLU A 137 -19.57 -3.48 -13.07
C GLU A 137 -18.16 -3.05 -13.49
N LEU A 138 -18.04 -2.23 -14.53
CA LEU A 138 -16.74 -1.70 -14.98
C LEU A 138 -16.12 -0.78 -13.93
N GLN A 139 -16.92 0.11 -13.35
CA GLN A 139 -16.47 1.03 -12.30
C GLN A 139 -16.00 0.26 -11.05
N LEU A 140 -16.72 -0.80 -10.66
CA LEU A 140 -16.36 -1.68 -9.55
C LEU A 140 -15.07 -2.45 -9.86
N ASN A 141 -14.92 -2.99 -11.07
CA ASN A 141 -13.72 -3.71 -11.48
C ASN A 141 -12.47 -2.82 -11.40
N ILE A 142 -12.54 -1.60 -11.93
CA ILE A 142 -11.44 -0.61 -11.83
C ILE A 142 -11.14 -0.30 -10.36
N LEU A 143 -12.17 -0.14 -9.54
CA LEU A 143 -12.00 0.14 -8.11
C LEU A 143 -11.32 -0.99 -7.36
N GLN A 144 -11.75 -2.23 -7.57
CA GLN A 144 -11.10 -3.42 -7.00
C GLN A 144 -9.63 -3.47 -7.40
N LYS A 145 -9.32 -3.23 -8.68
CA LYS A 145 -7.93 -3.22 -9.16
C LYS A 145 -7.09 -2.07 -8.60
N ARG A 146 -7.68 -0.90 -8.34
CA ARG A 146 -6.99 0.29 -7.82
C ARG A 146 -7.04 0.46 -6.31
N HIS A 147 -7.82 -0.35 -5.60
CA HIS A 147 -7.91 -0.32 -4.14
C HIS A 147 -7.38 -1.61 -3.51
N ASP A 148 -7.83 -2.78 -3.97
CA ASP A 148 -7.58 -4.06 -3.33
C ASP A 148 -6.22 -4.66 -3.73
N SER A 149 -5.69 -4.24 -4.88
CA SER A 149 -4.40 -4.70 -5.39
C SER A 149 -3.26 -4.46 -4.39
N PRO A 150 -2.35 -5.42 -4.20
CA PRO A 150 -1.10 -5.21 -3.45
C PRO A 150 -0.33 -3.98 -3.91
N LEU A 151 -0.37 -3.64 -5.20
CA LEU A 151 0.30 -2.44 -5.72
C LEU A 151 -0.32 -1.13 -5.21
N ALA A 152 -1.60 -1.14 -4.81
CA ALA A 152 -2.30 0.01 -4.24
C ALA A 152 -2.13 0.09 -2.72
N GLY A 153 -2.14 -1.06 -2.05
CA GLY A 153 -1.99 -1.15 -0.60
C GLY A 153 -3.22 -0.68 0.19
N HIS A 154 -4.43 -0.91 -0.31
CA HIS A 154 -5.69 -0.46 0.30
C HIS A 154 -5.65 1.01 0.77
N PRO A 155 -5.45 2.00 -0.12
CA PRO A 155 -5.35 3.40 0.27
C PRO A 155 -6.65 3.93 0.90
N GLY A 156 -6.55 4.97 1.73
CA GLY A 156 -7.75 5.68 2.22
C GLY A 156 -8.48 6.42 1.10
N GLN A 157 -9.72 6.85 1.33
CA GLN A 157 -10.62 7.44 0.32
C GLN A 157 -9.95 8.50 -0.58
N GLU A 158 -9.31 9.50 0.02
CA GLU A 158 -8.62 10.58 -0.72
C GLU A 158 -7.45 10.05 -1.57
N LYS A 159 -6.68 9.09 -1.07
CA LYS A 159 -5.56 8.50 -1.81
C LYS A 159 -6.07 7.62 -2.96
N THR A 160 -7.11 6.81 -2.73
CA THR A 160 -7.76 6.00 -3.76
C THR A 160 -8.32 6.89 -4.88
N LEU A 161 -9.00 7.98 -4.50
CA LEU A 161 -9.56 8.94 -5.44
C LEU A 161 -8.48 9.53 -6.35
N LYS A 162 -7.36 9.95 -5.77
CA LYS A 162 -6.24 10.52 -6.53
C LYS A 162 -5.56 9.49 -7.41
N LEU A 163 -5.40 8.25 -6.94
CA LEU A 163 -4.83 7.17 -7.73
C LEU A 163 -5.68 6.87 -8.98
N ILE A 164 -7.00 6.78 -8.83
CA ILE A 164 -7.92 6.51 -9.94
C ILE A 164 -7.98 7.71 -10.89
N LYS A 165 -8.02 8.94 -10.36
CA LYS A 165 -8.08 10.18 -11.16
C LYS A 165 -6.85 10.43 -12.02
N ARG A 166 -5.76 9.69 -11.87
CA ARG A 166 -4.61 9.78 -12.78
C ARG A 166 -4.96 9.29 -14.17
N ASP A 167 -5.76 8.22 -14.25
CA ASP A 167 -5.96 7.47 -15.49
C ASP A 167 -7.42 7.44 -15.93
N PHE A 168 -8.37 7.58 -15.00
CA PHE A 168 -9.80 7.39 -15.27
C PHE A 168 -10.68 8.57 -14.85
N TYR A 169 -11.83 8.67 -15.50
CA TYR A 169 -12.88 9.63 -15.18
C TYR A 169 -14.28 9.04 -15.41
N TRP A 170 -15.21 9.31 -14.49
CA TRP A 170 -16.65 9.14 -14.72
C TRP A 170 -17.46 10.09 -13.85
N ALA A 171 -18.71 10.34 -14.25
CA ALA A 171 -19.63 11.15 -13.49
C ALA A 171 -19.97 10.47 -12.14
N GLY A 172 -19.85 11.22 -11.04
CA GLY A 172 -20.12 10.68 -9.69
C GLY A 172 -18.97 9.87 -9.06
N MET A 173 -17.77 9.80 -9.68
CA MET A 173 -16.68 8.96 -9.18
C MET A 173 -16.31 9.21 -7.71
N ASN A 174 -16.35 10.47 -7.25
CA ASN A 174 -15.95 10.82 -5.89
C ASN A 174 -16.81 10.08 -4.85
N GLN A 175 -18.13 10.02 -5.07
CA GLN A 175 -19.06 9.40 -4.14
C GLN A 175 -18.93 7.88 -4.22
N PHE A 176 -18.90 7.33 -5.44
CA PHE A 176 -18.75 5.89 -5.66
C PHE A 176 -17.47 5.32 -5.01
N ILE A 177 -16.34 6.03 -5.13
CA ILE A 177 -15.07 5.64 -4.50
C ILE A 177 -15.15 5.74 -2.97
N LYS A 178 -15.80 6.77 -2.42
CA LYS A 178 -15.98 6.92 -0.98
C LYS A 178 -16.79 5.77 -0.39
N ASP A 179 -17.89 5.43 -1.05
CA ASP A 179 -18.80 4.36 -0.64
C ASP A 179 -18.08 3.00 -0.68
N TYR A 180 -17.37 2.70 -1.76
CA TYR A 180 -16.58 1.48 -1.90
C TYR A 180 -15.50 1.34 -0.81
N VAL A 181 -14.68 2.37 -0.60
CA VAL A 181 -13.61 2.30 0.42
C VAL A 181 -14.20 2.22 1.84
N SER A 182 -15.38 2.82 2.08
CA SER A 182 -16.05 2.76 3.39
C SER A 182 -16.64 1.37 3.70
N SER A 183 -17.03 0.61 2.67
CA SER A 183 -17.56 -0.75 2.81
C SER A 183 -16.48 -1.84 2.74
N CYS A 184 -15.21 -1.47 2.48
CA CYS A 184 -14.09 -2.40 2.43
C CYS A 184 -13.84 -3.07 3.79
N GLN A 185 -14.10 -4.39 3.85
CA GLN A 185 -13.94 -5.17 5.09
C GLN A 185 -12.49 -5.21 5.58
N GLN A 186 -11.51 -5.31 4.67
CA GLN A 186 -10.09 -5.32 5.06
C GLN A 186 -9.67 -3.99 5.68
N CYS A 187 -10.07 -2.86 5.08
CA CYS A 187 -9.82 -1.54 5.65
C CYS A 187 -10.48 -1.40 7.02
N SER A 188 -11.74 -1.82 7.16
CA SER A 188 -12.50 -1.71 8.41
C SER A 188 -11.86 -2.52 9.55
N ARG A 189 -11.30 -3.71 9.26
CA ARG A 189 -10.65 -4.58 10.26
C ARG A 189 -9.26 -4.11 10.65
N ASN A 190 -8.45 -3.67 9.67
CA ASN A 190 -7.01 -3.47 9.87
C ASN A 190 -6.60 -2.00 10.07
N LYS A 191 -7.44 -1.03 9.65
CA LYS A 191 -7.12 0.38 9.83
C LYS A 191 -7.56 0.85 11.21
N ASN A 192 -6.58 1.07 12.09
CA ASN A 192 -6.81 1.77 13.34
C ASN A 192 -7.28 3.20 13.08
N ILE A 193 -8.29 3.64 13.83
CA ILE A 193 -8.76 5.03 13.85
C ILE A 193 -7.64 5.86 14.49
N HIS A 194 -7.02 6.78 13.73
CA HIS A 194 -5.95 7.61 14.25
C HIS A 194 -6.41 8.47 15.44
N HIS A 195 -5.65 8.42 16.54
CA HIS A 195 -5.75 9.32 17.68
C HIS A 195 -5.40 10.77 17.30
N LYS A 196 -5.68 11.71 18.23
CA LYS A 196 -5.50 13.17 18.09
C LYS A 196 -4.12 13.55 17.53
N LYS A 197 -4.09 14.69 16.83
CA LYS A 197 -2.89 15.32 16.25
C LYS A 197 -1.76 15.34 17.28
N PHE A 198 -0.60 14.78 16.90
CA PHE A 198 0.65 15.01 17.61
C PHE A 198 0.90 16.52 17.72
N GLY A 199 1.49 16.94 18.84
CA GLY A 199 1.77 18.35 19.13
C GLY A 199 2.64 19.03 18.06
N LEU A 200 2.80 20.35 18.16
CA LEU A 200 3.62 21.13 17.24
C LEU A 200 5.10 20.72 17.39
N LEU A 201 5.56 19.86 16.48
CA LEU A 201 6.96 19.47 16.33
C LEU A 201 7.72 20.59 15.61
N LYS A 202 8.89 20.98 16.11
CA LYS A 202 9.83 21.84 15.38
C LYS A 202 10.35 21.07 14.18
N PRO A 203 10.12 21.56 12.94
CA PRO A 203 10.57 20.83 11.76
C PRO A 203 12.10 20.90 11.67
N LEU A 204 12.73 19.74 11.50
CA LEU A 204 14.11 19.66 11.08
C LEU A 204 14.32 20.38 9.74
N GLN A 205 15.52 20.90 9.50
CA GLN A 205 15.85 21.54 8.23
C GLN A 205 15.59 20.59 7.05
N ILE A 206 14.96 21.14 6.01
CA ILE A 206 14.67 20.41 4.78
C ILE A 206 16.00 20.22 4.03
N PRO A 207 16.33 18.99 3.60
CA PRO A 207 17.55 18.74 2.85
C PRO A 207 17.59 19.50 1.53
N SER A 208 18.79 19.73 0.98
CA SER A 208 18.99 20.48 -0.27
C SER A 208 18.53 19.73 -1.53
N GLY A 209 18.34 18.41 -1.45
CA GLY A 209 17.90 17.60 -2.59
C GLY A 209 17.61 16.15 -2.21
N PRO A 210 17.10 15.36 -3.16
CA PRO A 210 16.85 13.94 -2.99
C PRO A 210 18.07 13.18 -2.48
N TRP A 211 17.84 12.26 -1.54
CA TRP A 211 18.83 11.33 -0.99
C TRP A 211 20.02 11.98 -0.26
N ASN A 212 20.05 13.30 -0.12
CA ASN A 212 21.10 14.00 0.65
C ASN A 212 20.98 13.78 2.16
N SER A 213 19.78 13.47 2.67
CA SER A 213 19.56 13.21 4.09
C SER A 213 18.56 12.08 4.26
N LEU A 214 18.97 11.03 4.97
CA LEU A 214 18.15 9.84 5.20
C LEU A 214 17.69 9.77 6.64
N SER A 215 16.54 9.13 6.84
CA SER A 215 16.08 8.65 8.15
C SER A 215 16.09 7.13 8.08
N MET A 216 16.71 6.47 9.06
CA MET A 216 16.85 5.01 9.11
C MET A 216 16.34 4.48 10.44
N ASP A 217 15.58 3.40 10.38
CA ASP A 217 15.03 2.74 11.56
C ASP A 217 14.85 1.23 11.32
N PHE A 218 14.81 0.44 12.40
CA PHE A 218 14.56 -1.00 12.33
C PHE A 218 13.24 -1.37 12.97
N ILE A 219 12.42 -2.10 12.20
CA ILE A 219 11.35 -2.92 12.78
C ILE A 219 11.99 -4.26 13.13
N THR A 220 12.06 -4.58 14.42
CA THR A 220 12.69 -5.82 14.92
C THR A 220 11.64 -6.76 15.51
N GLN A 221 12.04 -8.01 15.77
CA GLN A 221 11.18 -9.03 16.40
C GLN A 221 9.93 -9.36 15.57
N LEU A 222 10.06 -9.31 14.25
CA LEU A 222 9.05 -9.85 13.35
C LEU A 222 9.09 -11.39 13.40
N PRO A 223 7.96 -12.08 13.16
CA PRO A 223 7.97 -13.52 12.94
C PRO A 223 8.97 -13.90 11.84
N LEU A 224 9.58 -15.08 11.91
CA LEU A 224 10.55 -15.50 10.89
C LEU A 224 9.89 -15.63 9.51
N SER A 225 10.43 -14.93 8.51
CA SER A 225 10.02 -15.04 7.10
C SER A 225 11.25 -15.13 6.21
N ASN A 226 11.40 -16.23 5.47
CA ASN A 226 12.58 -16.51 4.66
C ASN A 226 13.91 -16.30 5.41
N ASN A 227 13.94 -16.72 6.68
CA ASN A 227 15.02 -16.55 7.66
C ASN A 227 15.24 -15.12 8.20
N PHE A 228 14.54 -14.11 7.68
CA PHE A 228 14.59 -12.75 8.21
C PHE A 228 13.63 -12.59 9.39
N ASP A 229 13.99 -11.75 10.36
CA ASP A 229 13.20 -11.44 11.57
C ASP A 229 13.10 -9.92 11.83
N SER A 230 13.68 -9.11 10.93
CA SER A 230 13.81 -7.67 11.07
C SER A 230 13.70 -6.98 9.71
N LEU A 231 13.39 -5.69 9.71
CA LEU A 231 13.26 -4.90 8.50
C LEU A 231 13.90 -3.52 8.72
N LEU A 232 14.88 -3.18 7.88
CA LEU A 232 15.47 -1.87 7.80
C LEU A 232 14.61 -0.96 6.92
N VAL A 233 14.07 0.09 7.53
CA VAL A 233 13.33 1.15 6.85
C VAL A 233 14.26 2.32 6.59
N VAL A 234 14.46 2.67 5.32
CA VAL A 234 15.24 3.83 4.92
C VAL A 234 14.32 4.82 4.24
N VAL A 235 14.32 6.08 4.67
CA VAL A 235 13.45 7.13 4.13
C VAL A 235 14.29 8.34 3.70
N ASP A 236 14.19 8.75 2.44
CA ASP A 236 14.72 10.03 1.99
C ASP A 236 13.90 11.17 2.60
N ARG A 237 14.53 12.00 3.42
CA ARG A 237 13.85 13.12 4.09
C ARG A 237 13.44 14.21 3.11
N PHE A 238 14.06 14.31 1.94
CA PHE A 238 13.64 15.25 0.92
C PHE A 238 12.38 14.76 0.22
N SER A 239 12.44 13.69 -0.58
CA SER A 239 11.34 13.21 -1.41
C SER A 239 10.24 12.50 -0.62
N LYS A 240 10.56 11.92 0.54
CA LYS A 240 9.79 10.94 1.30
C LYS A 240 9.78 9.54 0.68
N MET A 241 10.69 9.24 -0.26
CA MET A 241 10.80 7.90 -0.82
C MET A 241 11.34 6.95 0.25
N ALA A 242 10.70 5.80 0.41
CA ALA A 242 11.09 4.78 1.36
C ALA A 242 11.63 3.53 0.66
N ILE A 243 12.55 2.83 1.32
CA ILE A 243 13.07 1.52 0.94
C ILE A 243 12.86 0.58 2.12
N PHE A 244 12.32 -0.61 1.86
CA PHE A 244 12.04 -1.62 2.88
C PHE A 244 12.93 -2.84 2.65
N ILE A 245 13.91 -3.05 3.54
CA ILE A 245 14.96 -4.05 3.35
C ILE A 245 14.88 -5.11 4.45
N PRO A 246 14.53 -6.37 4.12
CA PRO A 246 14.59 -7.47 5.06
C PRO A 246 16.01 -7.67 5.63
N ALA A 247 16.09 -7.92 6.93
CA ALA A 247 17.33 -8.02 7.69
C ALA A 247 17.25 -9.10 8.80
N TYR A 248 18.40 -9.48 9.34
CA TYR A 248 18.53 -10.43 10.44
C TYR A 248 18.87 -9.69 11.75
N GLY A 249 18.16 -9.98 12.82
CA GLY A 249 18.22 -9.32 14.12
C GLY A 249 19.50 -9.65 14.88
N THR A 250 20.15 -10.76 14.54
CA THR A 250 21.42 -11.22 15.10
C THR A 250 22.65 -10.80 14.28
N ILE A 251 22.48 -10.40 13.01
CA ILE A 251 23.58 -10.04 12.07
C ILE A 251 23.44 -8.57 11.63
N ILE A 252 22.91 -7.72 12.51
CA ILE A 252 22.75 -6.30 12.18
C ILE A 252 24.14 -5.66 12.03
N ALA A 253 25.13 -6.00 12.86
CA ALA A 253 26.42 -5.29 12.89
C ALA A 253 27.41 -5.59 11.73
N LEU A 254 27.39 -6.80 11.14
CA LEU A 254 28.44 -7.22 10.19
C LEU A 254 28.02 -7.02 8.71
N ASP A 255 26.75 -7.24 8.37
CA ASP A 255 26.28 -7.15 6.97
C ASP A 255 25.60 -5.81 6.64
N SER A 256 25.32 -4.96 7.63
CA SER A 256 24.65 -3.67 7.43
C SER A 256 25.30 -2.74 6.39
N PRO A 257 26.63 -2.61 6.26
CA PRO A 257 27.20 -1.81 5.19
C PRO A 257 26.92 -2.38 3.82
N GLN A 258 26.96 -3.71 3.65
CA GLN A 258 26.68 -4.31 2.35
C GLN A 258 25.21 -4.11 1.97
N ILE A 259 24.30 -4.23 2.94
CA ILE A 259 22.89 -3.91 2.77
C ILE A 259 22.71 -2.43 2.37
N PHE A 260 23.35 -1.51 3.10
CA PHE A 260 23.29 -0.09 2.79
C PHE A 260 23.88 0.23 1.40
N ILE A 261 25.01 -0.40 1.05
CA ILE A 261 25.69 -0.19 -0.22
C ILE A 261 24.83 -0.69 -1.38
N SER A 262 24.32 -1.93 -1.29
CA SER A 262 23.57 -2.58 -2.37
C SER A 262 22.18 -2.00 -2.55
N HIS A 263 21.50 -1.57 -1.49
CA HIS A 263 20.13 -1.08 -1.57
C HIS A 263 20.02 0.45 -1.64
N VAL A 264 20.96 1.20 -1.07
CA VAL A 264 20.89 2.67 -1.00
C VAL A 264 21.97 3.32 -1.85
N PHE A 265 23.24 3.16 -1.48
CA PHE A 265 24.35 3.90 -2.11
C PHE A 265 24.45 3.64 -3.61
N SER A 266 24.44 2.36 -4.03
CA SER A 266 24.60 1.99 -5.43
C SER A 266 23.48 2.52 -6.33
N LYS A 267 22.31 2.83 -5.78
CA LYS A 267 21.12 3.29 -6.52
C LYS A 267 20.93 4.80 -6.46
N HIS A 268 21.33 5.44 -5.36
CA HIS A 268 20.96 6.81 -5.05
C HIS A 268 22.14 7.73 -4.74
N GLY A 269 23.35 7.19 -4.59
CA GLY A 269 24.52 7.93 -4.18
C GLY A 269 24.69 7.99 -2.65
N LEU A 270 25.81 8.57 -2.21
CA LEU A 270 26.11 8.74 -0.78
C LEU A 270 25.30 9.90 -0.20
N PRO A 271 24.60 9.71 0.93
CA PRO A 271 23.95 10.80 1.63
C PRO A 271 24.97 11.70 2.34
N VAL A 272 24.60 12.95 2.57
CA VAL A 272 25.36 13.89 3.40
C VAL A 272 25.13 13.63 4.89
N SER A 273 23.91 13.22 5.25
CA SER A 273 23.51 12.96 6.64
C SER A 273 22.60 11.75 6.76
N ILE A 274 22.74 11.02 7.86
CA ILE A 274 21.84 9.94 8.26
C ILE A 274 21.34 10.26 9.67
N ILE A 275 20.02 10.31 9.79
CA ILE A 275 19.30 10.38 11.05
C ILE A 275 18.84 8.96 11.39
N SER A 276 19.08 8.53 12.62
CA SER A 276 18.63 7.23 13.12
C SER A 276 18.36 7.29 14.61
N ASP A 277 17.69 6.27 15.14
CA ASP A 277 17.60 6.09 16.58
C ASP A 277 18.95 5.69 17.20
N ARG A 278 18.94 5.48 18.53
CA ARG A 278 20.12 5.01 19.28
C ARG A 278 20.21 3.47 19.33
N GLY A 279 19.62 2.77 18.36
CA GLY A 279 19.75 1.33 18.23
C GLY A 279 21.22 0.89 18.22
N SER A 280 21.49 -0.29 18.76
CA SER A 280 22.85 -0.82 18.96
C SER A 280 23.68 -0.84 17.67
N LEU A 281 23.05 -1.07 16.51
CA LEU A 281 23.70 -0.93 15.20
C LEU A 281 24.21 0.49 14.98
N PHE A 282 23.32 1.48 15.07
CA PHE A 282 23.63 2.85 14.70
C PHE A 282 24.60 3.49 15.69
N VAL A 283 24.82 2.90 16.87
CA VAL A 283 25.83 3.34 17.83
C VAL A 283 27.12 2.50 17.72
N SER A 284 27.14 1.44 16.90
CA SER A 284 28.33 0.58 16.76
C SER A 284 29.56 1.35 16.29
N SER A 285 30.73 0.90 16.76
CA SER A 285 32.03 1.48 16.37
C SER A 285 32.25 1.36 14.86
N PHE A 286 31.84 0.23 14.29
CA PHE A 286 31.97 -0.04 12.87
C PHE A 286 31.12 0.90 12.00
N TRP A 287 29.82 1.06 12.30
CA TRP A 287 28.97 2.01 11.59
C TRP A 287 29.48 3.46 11.73
N THR A 288 29.98 3.80 12.92
CA THR A 288 30.61 5.11 13.16
C THR A 288 31.84 5.31 12.27
N GLN A 289 32.74 4.32 12.17
CA GLN A 289 33.93 4.38 11.32
C GLN A 289 33.57 4.44 9.83
N LEU A 290 32.57 3.67 9.39
CA LEU A 290 32.10 3.69 8.01
C LEU A 290 31.59 5.09 7.63
N CYS A 291 30.71 5.69 8.43
CA CYS A 291 30.22 7.04 8.19
C CYS A 291 31.37 8.07 8.19
N GLN A 292 32.35 7.94 9.10
CA GLN A 292 33.52 8.83 9.11
C GLN A 292 34.34 8.73 7.84
N GLN A 293 34.63 7.52 7.35
CA GLN A 293 35.37 7.30 6.11
C GLN A 293 34.61 7.85 4.89
N LEU A 294 33.30 7.67 4.86
CA LEU A 294 32.41 8.17 3.80
C LEU A 294 32.03 9.64 3.97
N LYS A 295 32.49 10.32 5.04
CA LYS A 295 32.17 11.71 5.39
C LYS A 295 30.66 11.99 5.53
N ILE A 296 29.93 11.02 6.05
CA ILE A 296 28.49 11.11 6.32
C ILE A 296 28.28 11.63 7.75
N SER A 297 27.48 12.69 7.91
CA SER A 297 27.06 13.17 9.24
C SER A 297 26.09 12.18 9.88
N ARG A 298 26.32 11.87 11.16
CA ARG A 298 25.48 10.97 11.95
C ARG A 298 24.69 11.77 12.98
N ASP A 299 23.38 11.85 12.77
CA ASP A 299 22.48 12.63 13.60
C ASP A 299 21.59 11.67 14.40
N LEU A 300 22.11 11.16 15.52
CA LEU A 300 21.37 10.24 16.38
C LEU A 300 20.22 10.97 17.07
N SER A 301 19.00 10.45 16.94
CA SER A 301 17.84 10.94 17.68
C SER A 301 18.08 10.76 19.19
N THR A 302 17.45 11.60 20.00
CA THR A 302 17.43 11.40 21.45
C THR A 302 16.04 10.93 21.84
N SER A 303 15.96 10.15 22.91
CA SER A 303 14.73 9.57 23.46
C SER A 303 13.63 10.60 23.78
N PHE A 304 13.96 11.90 23.77
CA PHE A 304 13.07 13.02 24.09
C PHE A 304 12.81 13.97 22.91
N HIS A 305 13.26 13.64 21.69
CA HIS A 305 13.04 14.46 20.48
C HIS A 305 12.22 13.68 19.42
N PRO A 306 10.89 13.57 19.60
CA PRO A 306 9.99 12.89 18.65
C PRO A 306 10.01 13.49 17.23
N GLU A 307 10.57 14.69 17.09
CA GLU A 307 10.75 15.42 15.83
C GLU A 307 11.72 14.72 14.87
N THR A 308 12.73 14.06 15.43
CA THR A 308 13.83 13.43 14.69
C THR A 308 13.42 12.07 14.13
N ASP A 309 12.54 11.35 14.84
CA ASP A 309 12.13 9.99 14.50
C ASP A 309 10.68 9.86 14.02
N GLY A 310 9.84 10.89 14.21
CA GLY A 310 8.42 10.81 13.84
C GLY A 310 8.14 10.60 12.35
N GLN A 311 9.13 10.83 11.48
CA GLN A 311 9.01 10.49 10.05
C GLN A 311 9.08 8.99 9.81
N THR A 312 10.15 8.35 10.29
CA THR A 312 10.37 6.90 10.20
C THR A 312 9.27 6.15 10.95
N GLU A 313 8.90 6.60 12.14
CA GLU A 313 7.77 6.04 12.90
C GLU A 313 6.47 6.03 12.08
N ARG A 314 6.16 7.15 11.40
CA ARG A 314 4.96 7.22 10.55
C ARG A 314 5.04 6.27 9.36
N VAL A 315 6.22 6.09 8.78
CA VAL A 315 6.45 5.12 7.69
C VAL A 315 6.27 3.69 8.20
N ASN A 316 6.83 3.36 9.35
CA ASN A 316 6.70 2.04 9.97
C ASN A 316 5.22 1.70 10.21
N GLN A 317 4.43 2.63 10.77
CA GLN A 317 2.99 2.42 10.96
C GLN A 317 2.24 2.15 9.65
N ILE A 318 2.66 2.78 8.54
CA ILE A 318 2.05 2.55 7.22
C ILE A 318 2.46 1.18 6.68
N LEU A 319 3.73 0.80 6.85
CA LEU A 319 4.25 -0.51 6.47
C LEU A 319 3.58 -1.63 7.27
N GLU A 320 3.49 -1.52 8.60
CA GLU A 320 2.79 -2.49 9.45
C GLU A 320 1.33 -2.66 9.02
N GLN A 321 0.62 -1.56 8.77
CA GLN A 321 -0.75 -1.61 8.27
C GLN A 321 -0.86 -2.34 6.93
N TYR A 322 0.09 -2.10 6.01
CA TYR A 322 0.15 -2.82 4.74
C TYR A 322 0.38 -4.32 4.98
N LEU A 323 1.33 -4.67 5.84
CA LEU A 323 1.63 -6.06 6.16
C LEU A 323 0.41 -6.75 6.78
N TRP A 324 -0.35 -6.12 7.69
CA TRP A 324 -1.59 -6.69 8.23
C TRP A 324 -2.66 -7.00 7.17
N MET A 325 -2.63 -6.34 6.02
CA MET A 325 -3.60 -6.57 4.94
C MET A 325 -3.20 -7.72 4.01
N TYR A 326 -1.89 -7.93 3.79
CA TYR A 326 -1.40 -8.84 2.74
C TYR A 326 -0.64 -10.06 3.24
N VAL A 327 -0.10 -10.02 4.45
CA VAL A 327 0.59 -11.16 5.06
C VAL A 327 -0.42 -12.26 5.36
N SER A 328 -0.03 -13.50 5.06
CA SER A 328 -0.85 -14.67 5.32
C SER A 328 -1.10 -14.88 6.81
N TYR A 329 -2.06 -15.75 7.13
CA TYR A 329 -2.38 -16.13 8.50
C TYR A 329 -1.16 -16.70 9.27
N HIS A 330 -0.23 -17.35 8.57
CA HIS A 330 0.96 -17.96 9.19
C HIS A 330 2.07 -16.93 9.51
N GLN A 331 1.96 -15.70 8.98
CA GLN A 331 2.89 -14.60 9.25
C GLN A 331 4.36 -14.85 8.84
N ASP A 332 4.60 -15.83 7.98
CA ASP A 332 5.93 -16.26 7.53
C ASP A 332 6.25 -15.82 6.09
N ASP A 333 5.40 -15.00 5.48
CA ASP A 333 5.49 -14.55 4.08
C ASP A 333 5.68 -13.03 3.92
N TRP A 334 5.86 -12.27 5.02
CA TRP A 334 6.03 -10.81 4.95
C TRP A 334 7.23 -10.35 4.12
N TYR A 335 8.29 -11.15 4.03
CA TYR A 335 9.44 -10.88 3.16
C TYR A 335 9.02 -10.66 1.70
N THR A 336 8.06 -11.46 1.22
CA THR A 336 7.58 -11.39 -0.17
C THR A 336 6.70 -10.15 -0.42
N CYS A 337 6.12 -9.60 0.64
CA CYS A 337 5.27 -8.40 0.58
C CYS A 337 6.09 -7.10 0.47
N CYS A 338 7.35 -7.08 0.96
CA CYS A 338 8.16 -5.86 1.07
C CYS A 338 8.29 -5.06 -0.24
N PRO A 339 8.60 -5.66 -1.40
CA PRO A 339 8.73 -4.89 -2.65
C PRO A 339 7.41 -4.22 -3.08
N LEU A 340 6.29 -4.89 -2.85
CA LEU A 340 4.96 -4.37 -3.20
C LEU A 340 4.52 -3.29 -2.21
N ALA A 341 4.84 -3.46 -0.91
CA ALA A 341 4.64 -2.44 0.12
C ALA A 341 5.44 -1.17 -0.20
N GLU A 342 6.69 -1.32 -0.61
CA GLU A 342 7.58 -0.22 -1.02
C GLU A 342 6.97 0.53 -2.22
N PHE A 343 6.54 -0.19 -3.25
CA PHE A 343 5.88 0.39 -4.41
C PHE A 343 4.60 1.13 -4.02
N ALA A 344 3.71 0.50 -3.25
CA ALA A 344 2.43 1.07 -2.84
C ALA A 344 2.63 2.36 -2.03
N TYR A 345 3.57 2.34 -1.08
CA TYR A 345 3.95 3.52 -0.30
C TYR A 345 4.47 4.65 -1.20
N ASN A 346 5.47 4.35 -2.05
CA ASN A 346 6.13 5.34 -2.89
C ASN A 346 5.23 5.90 -3.99
N ASN A 347 4.22 5.15 -4.42
CA ASN A 347 3.24 5.58 -5.41
C ASN A 347 2.10 6.44 -4.81
N ALA A 348 1.82 6.28 -3.51
CA ALA A 348 0.76 6.99 -2.82
C ALA A 348 1.09 8.49 -2.63
N GLU A 349 0.11 9.35 -2.84
CA GLU A 349 0.29 10.79 -2.66
C GLU A 349 0.35 11.18 -1.17
N HIS A 350 1.31 12.03 -0.81
CA HIS A 350 1.40 12.61 0.53
C HIS A 350 0.62 13.93 0.63
N LEU A 351 -0.21 14.06 1.67
CA LEU A 351 -1.13 15.19 1.86
C LEU A 351 -0.46 16.57 1.79
N LEU A 352 0.70 16.73 2.42
CA LEU A 352 1.42 18.01 2.49
C LEU A 352 2.04 18.40 1.15
N LYS A 353 2.61 17.45 0.43
CA LYS A 353 3.31 17.69 -0.85
C LYS A 353 2.39 17.68 -2.06
N LYS A 354 1.21 17.05 -1.93
CA LYS A 354 0.28 16.79 -3.04
C LYS A 354 0.92 16.05 -4.23
N GLN A 355 2.00 15.31 -3.96
CA GLN A 355 2.71 14.49 -4.93
C GLN A 355 3.14 13.18 -4.24
N SER A 356 3.38 12.15 -5.04
CA SER A 356 3.95 10.89 -4.54
C SER A 356 5.47 11.00 -4.43
N PRO A 357 6.10 10.24 -3.51
CA PRO A 357 7.55 10.14 -3.46
C PRO A 357 8.16 9.73 -4.81
N PHE A 358 7.54 8.77 -5.49
CA PHE A 358 7.95 8.31 -6.81
C PHE A 358 7.96 9.46 -7.83
N PHE A 359 6.90 10.27 -7.89
CA PHE A 359 6.85 11.42 -8.79
C PHE A 359 7.92 12.47 -8.45
N THR A 360 8.18 12.68 -7.16
CA THR A 360 9.19 13.66 -6.72
C THR A 360 10.60 13.28 -7.18
N ILE A 361 10.92 11.98 -7.20
CA ILE A 361 12.22 11.47 -7.63
C ILE A 361 12.33 11.37 -9.15
N TYR A 362 11.32 10.80 -9.81
CA TYR A 362 11.42 10.41 -11.22
C TYR A 362 10.72 11.38 -12.18
N GLY A 363 10.00 12.40 -11.68
CA GLY A 363 9.25 13.36 -12.50
C GLY A 363 8.06 12.77 -13.24
N ARG A 364 7.70 11.50 -12.95
CA ARG A 364 6.57 10.78 -13.56
C ARG A 364 5.91 9.87 -12.55
N ASN A 365 4.64 9.56 -12.77
CA ASN A 365 3.98 8.51 -11.98
C ASN A 365 4.46 7.13 -12.46
N PRO A 366 4.50 6.12 -11.58
CA PRO A 366 4.74 4.76 -12.02
C PRO A 366 3.53 4.25 -12.80
N ASN A 367 3.78 3.41 -13.80
CA ASN A 367 2.68 2.72 -14.49
C ASN A 367 2.10 1.71 -13.51
N PHE A 368 0.85 1.94 -13.12
CA PHE A 368 0.13 1.06 -12.21
C PHE A 368 -0.41 -0.18 -12.94
N ASP A 369 -0.77 0.01 -14.22
CA ASP A 369 -1.37 -0.98 -15.11
C ASP A 369 -0.69 -0.98 -16.48
N SER A 370 -1.03 -1.96 -17.32
CA SER A 370 -0.60 -2.06 -18.72
C SER A 370 -1.49 -1.29 -19.70
N ILE A 371 -2.33 -0.36 -19.25
CA ILE A 371 -3.06 0.52 -20.18
C ILE A 371 -2.05 1.49 -20.77
N HIS A 372 -1.46 1.08 -21.89
CA HIS A 372 -0.64 1.94 -22.72
C HIS A 372 -1.55 2.90 -23.46
N ILE A 373 -1.96 3.98 -22.79
CA ILE A 373 -2.41 5.17 -23.51
C ILE A 373 -1.17 5.68 -24.22
N SER A 374 -1.22 5.82 -25.55
CA SER A 374 -0.10 6.41 -26.29
C SER A 374 0.07 7.86 -25.83
N GLN A 375 0.91 8.10 -24.83
CA GLN A 375 1.31 9.45 -24.49
C GLN A 375 2.29 9.88 -25.58
N GLU A 376 1.88 10.85 -26.41
CA GLU A 376 2.82 11.53 -27.29
C GLU A 376 4.04 11.92 -26.46
N SER A 377 5.20 11.44 -26.87
CA SER A 377 6.44 11.75 -26.20
C SER A 377 6.60 13.28 -26.14
N PRO A 378 7.29 13.82 -25.12
CA PRO A 378 7.61 15.25 -25.09
C PRO A 378 8.28 15.72 -26.40
N ALA A 379 9.05 14.84 -27.05
CA ALA A 379 9.65 15.08 -28.35
C ALA A 379 8.60 15.18 -29.48
N GLU A 380 7.60 14.30 -29.50
CA GLU A 380 6.48 14.35 -30.43
C GLU A 380 5.62 15.61 -30.22
N LYS A 381 5.30 15.98 -28.98
CA LYS A 381 4.57 17.22 -28.66
C LYS A 381 5.31 18.48 -29.09
N VAL A 382 6.64 18.50 -28.90
CA VAL A 382 7.48 19.62 -29.38
C VAL A 382 7.54 19.62 -30.90
N SER A 383 7.63 18.45 -31.53
CA SER A 383 7.59 18.28 -32.99
C SER A 383 6.27 18.77 -33.60
N THR A 384 5.12 18.32 -33.11
CA THR A 384 3.79 18.76 -33.59
C THR A 384 3.56 20.25 -33.33
N LYS A 385 4.08 20.79 -32.23
CA LYS A 385 4.04 22.23 -31.95
C LYS A 385 4.96 23.03 -32.89
N LEU A 386 6.15 22.51 -33.22
CA LEU A 386 7.05 23.13 -34.20
C LEU A 386 6.47 23.09 -35.63
N GLN A 387 5.86 21.97 -36.01
CA GLN A 387 5.21 21.82 -37.33
C GLN A 387 4.00 22.74 -37.48
N SER A 388 3.17 22.87 -36.44
CA SER A 388 2.03 23.80 -36.47
C SER A 388 2.47 25.27 -36.51
N VAL A 389 3.56 25.65 -35.82
CA VAL A 389 4.15 26.99 -35.95
C VAL A 389 4.72 27.24 -37.34
N GLN A 390 5.33 26.24 -37.99
CA GLN A 390 5.85 26.37 -39.35
C GLN A 390 4.76 26.51 -40.43
N GLN A 391 3.57 25.97 -40.20
CA GLN A 391 2.43 26.12 -41.11
C GLN A 391 1.75 27.50 -41.00
N VAL A 392 1.89 28.21 -39.89
CA VAL A 392 1.34 29.57 -39.68
C VAL A 392 2.26 30.66 -40.25
N VAL A 393 3.52 30.32 -40.56
CA VAL A 393 4.54 31.25 -41.08
C VAL A 393 4.68 31.17 -42.61
N LYS A 394 3.82 30.42 -43.29
CA LYS A 394 3.61 30.50 -44.76
C LYS A 394 2.25 31.09 -45.03
#